data_AF-A0A4Z1FM66-F1
#
_entry.id   AF-A0A4Z1FM66-F1
#
_cell.length_a   1.000
_cell.length_b   1.000
_cell.length_c   1.000
_cell.angle_alpha   90.00
_cell.angle_beta   90.00
_cell.angle_gamma   90.00
#
_symmetry.space_group_name_H-M   'P 1'
#
loop_
_entity.id
_entity.type
_entity.pdbx_description
1 polymer ?
#
loop_
_entity_poly.entity_id
_entity_poly.type
_entity_poly.pdbx_seq_one_letter_code
_entity_poly.pdbx_strand_id
1 'polypeptide(L)'
;MRETKALDDYFMYPEPPSAYELLGRYAPNGDFITTRLPVHTPNRDFRFAPVPQETAAYRSSSPILSSRRIVPEIPNEIDELRRKSAADNFKAAVLERIKQFKINESQRSEFDQSNRVAASKLSDLKGNAPEEGKMKIDALKEKMALEREIAELRRRKAEVANQFRILNERLEERLKEVARKEEIVDRRAKEWVHKNFAASLRERALREKGTLQEAESAALFRREEEMHEREEKMLRREEQVLEKEEEMVRVQRQLNGKASNLATRAQLINRFFEERREAKQKENDSEQDL
;
A
#
# COMPACT_ATOMS: atom_id res chain seq x y z
N MET A 1 -75.73 -1.39 9.87
CA MET A 1 -74.80 -0.36 9.34
C MET A 1 -73.99 0.14 10.52
N ARG A 2 -72.67 -0.02 10.64
CA ARG A 2 -71.62 -0.04 9.62
C ARG A 2 -70.60 -1.14 9.91
N GLU A 3 -70.01 -1.58 8.81
CA GLU A 3 -69.08 -2.68 8.67
C GLU A 3 -67.65 -2.30 9.08
N THR A 4 -66.87 -3.37 9.18
CA THR A 4 -65.43 -3.53 9.36
C THR A 4 -64.53 -2.55 8.60
N LYS A 5 -63.33 -2.33 9.15
CA LYS A 5 -62.02 -2.39 8.45
C LYS A 5 -60.89 -2.20 9.48
N ALA A 6 -60.48 -3.31 10.08
CA ALA A 6 -59.12 -3.42 10.61
C ALA A 6 -58.22 -3.65 9.38
N LEU A 7 -57.32 -2.72 9.14
CA LEU A 7 -56.34 -2.73 8.05
C LEU A 7 -54.98 -2.86 8.73
N ASP A 8 -54.66 -4.08 9.16
CA ASP A 8 -53.35 -4.46 9.71
C ASP A 8 -52.97 -5.82 9.11
N ASP A 9 -52.80 -5.84 7.78
CA ASP A 9 -51.97 -6.84 7.12
C ASP A 9 -50.64 -6.16 6.78
N TYR A 10 -49.73 -6.17 7.75
CA TYR A 10 -48.32 -5.91 7.50
C TYR A 10 -47.79 -7.00 6.56
N PHE A 11 -47.61 -6.63 5.29
CA PHE A 11 -46.73 -7.34 4.37
C PHE A 11 -45.31 -7.34 4.96
N MET A 12 -44.95 -8.38 5.69
CA MET A 12 -43.57 -8.72 5.95
C MET A 12 -42.95 -9.19 4.63
N TYR A 13 -42.28 -8.27 3.93
CA TYR A 13 -41.38 -8.66 2.86
C TYR A 13 -40.28 -9.53 3.47
N PRO A 14 -39.97 -10.71 2.90
CA PRO A 14 -38.79 -11.45 3.31
C PRO A 14 -37.56 -10.57 3.07
N GLU A 15 -36.68 -10.53 4.06
CA GLU A 15 -35.40 -9.81 3.98
C GLU A 15 -34.68 -10.15 2.67
N PRO A 16 -34.14 -9.16 1.93
CA PRO A 16 -33.32 -9.47 0.77
C PRO A 16 -32.08 -10.23 1.25
N PRO A 17 -31.69 -11.33 0.56
CA PRO A 17 -30.51 -12.09 0.94
C PRO A 17 -29.28 -11.19 0.97
N SER A 18 -28.49 -11.32 2.03
CA SER A 18 -27.28 -10.53 2.23
C SER A 18 -26.33 -10.69 1.04
N ALA A 19 -25.67 -9.60 0.63
CA ALA A 19 -24.74 -9.56 -0.50
C ALA A 19 -23.46 -10.43 -0.31
N TYR A 20 -23.40 -11.27 0.72
CA TYR A 20 -22.26 -12.13 1.04
C TYR A 20 -22.50 -13.63 0.74
N GLU A 21 -23.68 -14.02 0.23
CA GLU A 21 -23.96 -15.44 -0.12
C GLU A 21 -23.81 -15.78 -1.62
N LEU A 22 -23.38 -14.84 -2.47
CA LEU A 22 -23.18 -15.06 -3.91
C LEU A 22 -21.71 -15.06 -4.36
N LEU A 23 -20.85 -15.76 -3.62
CA LEU A 23 -19.52 -16.13 -4.11
C LEU A 23 -19.37 -17.66 -4.22
N GLY A 24 -20.19 -18.25 -5.10
CA GLY A 24 -19.91 -19.56 -5.68
C GLY A 24 -18.64 -19.48 -6.52
N ARG A 25 -17.57 -20.15 -6.05
CA ARG A 25 -16.31 -20.29 -6.79
C ARG A 25 -16.52 -21.28 -7.94
N TYR A 26 -16.48 -20.78 -9.18
CA TYR A 26 -16.32 -21.63 -10.35
C TYR A 26 -14.86 -22.12 -10.44
N ALA A 27 -14.68 -23.44 -10.47
CA ALA A 27 -13.49 -24.06 -11.06
C ALA A 27 -13.74 -24.26 -12.57
N PRO A 28 -12.72 -24.25 -13.44
CA PRO A 28 -12.92 -24.21 -14.89
C PRO A 28 -13.51 -25.49 -15.51
N ASN A 29 -13.78 -26.53 -14.70
CA ASN A 29 -14.03 -27.90 -15.18
C ASN A 29 -15.38 -28.52 -14.75
N GLY A 30 -16.32 -27.75 -14.18
CA GLY A 30 -17.73 -28.18 -14.11
C GLY A 30 -18.13 -29.29 -13.12
N ASP A 31 -17.29 -29.69 -12.17
CA ASP A 31 -17.66 -30.69 -11.14
C ASP A 31 -18.13 -30.05 -9.81
N PHE A 32 -19.22 -30.57 -9.25
CA PHE A 32 -19.80 -30.14 -7.98
C PHE A 32 -18.92 -30.52 -6.78
N ILE A 33 -18.46 -29.53 -6.00
CA ILE A 33 -17.81 -29.75 -4.71
C ILE A 33 -18.86 -29.62 -3.61
N THR A 34 -19.15 -30.73 -2.93
CA THR A 34 -19.98 -30.79 -1.72
C THR A 34 -19.26 -30.13 -0.55
N THR A 35 -19.79 -29.03 -0.02
CA THR A 35 -19.29 -28.37 1.19
C THR A 35 -19.73 -29.14 2.44
N ARG A 36 -18.81 -29.89 3.07
CA ARG A 36 -18.96 -30.29 4.48
C ARG A 36 -18.41 -29.16 5.37
N LEU A 37 -19.29 -28.54 6.13
CA LEU A 37 -19.00 -27.54 7.16
C LEU A 37 -18.13 -28.14 8.28
N PRO A 38 -17.13 -27.43 8.83
CA PRO A 38 -16.51 -27.80 10.08
C PRO A 38 -17.31 -27.24 11.27
N VAL A 39 -17.70 -28.15 12.15
CA VAL A 39 -18.35 -27.88 13.44
C VAL A 39 -17.33 -27.24 14.40
N HIS A 40 -17.71 -26.11 15.01
CA HIS A 40 -17.02 -25.52 16.16
C HIS A 40 -17.18 -26.41 17.40
N THR A 41 -16.08 -26.69 18.09
CA THR A 41 -16.07 -27.12 19.50
C THR A 41 -15.21 -26.15 20.32
N PRO A 42 -15.64 -25.76 21.54
CA PRO A 42 -14.82 -24.98 22.46
C PRO A 42 -14.27 -25.87 23.59
N ASN A 43 -12.98 -25.75 23.92
CA ASN A 43 -12.40 -26.11 25.22
C ASN A 43 -11.07 -25.34 25.36
N ARG A 44 -10.97 -24.37 26.29
CA ARG A 44 -10.45 -24.54 27.66
C ARG A 44 -9.10 -25.27 27.70
N ASP A 45 -8.02 -24.52 27.90
CA ASP A 45 -7.26 -24.56 29.15
C ASP A 45 -6.12 -23.54 29.19
N PHE A 46 -6.12 -22.73 30.25
CA PHE A 46 -5.01 -21.91 30.72
C PHE A 46 -3.88 -22.80 31.24
N ARG A 47 -2.62 -22.50 30.91
CA ARG A 47 -1.50 -22.58 31.87
C ARG A 47 -0.43 -21.52 31.58
N PHE A 48 -0.06 -20.82 32.64
CA PHE A 48 1.06 -19.89 32.74
C PHE A 48 2.42 -20.59 32.53
N ALA A 49 3.32 -19.92 31.79
CA ALA A 49 4.77 -19.66 31.97
C ALA A 49 5.66 -20.71 32.70
N PRO A 50 6.95 -20.92 32.31
CA PRO A 50 7.94 -19.84 32.36
C PRO A 50 9.05 -19.81 31.27
N VAL A 51 9.69 -18.64 31.21
CA VAL A 51 10.97 -18.34 30.56
C VAL A 51 12.10 -19.16 31.19
N PRO A 52 13.13 -19.53 30.40
CA PRO A 52 14.50 -19.35 30.87
C PRO A 52 15.37 -18.59 29.87
N GLN A 53 16.19 -17.71 30.43
CA GLN A 53 17.32 -17.05 29.79
C GLN A 53 18.55 -17.98 29.72
N GLU A 54 19.45 -17.62 28.81
CA GLU A 54 20.92 -17.75 28.88
C GLU A 54 21.68 -18.87 28.13
N THR A 55 22.45 -18.39 27.15
CA THR A 55 23.89 -18.65 26.85
C THR A 55 24.34 -19.63 25.76
N ALA A 56 25.39 -19.15 25.08
CA ALA A 56 26.46 -19.82 24.35
C ALA A 56 26.23 -20.30 22.90
N ALA A 57 26.59 -19.40 21.98
CA ALA A 57 27.48 -19.59 20.84
C ALA A 57 27.74 -21.03 20.34
N TYR A 58 27.27 -21.33 19.13
CA TYR A 58 28.05 -22.10 18.14
C TYR A 58 27.84 -21.52 16.74
N ARG A 59 28.96 -21.17 16.11
CA ARG A 59 29.07 -20.90 14.67
C ARG A 59 28.69 -22.17 13.91
N SER A 60 27.77 -22.07 12.95
CA SER A 60 27.93 -22.76 11.67
C SER A 60 27.17 -22.03 10.58
N SER A 61 27.83 -21.97 9.45
CA SER A 61 27.59 -21.22 8.23
C SER A 61 26.40 -21.72 7.43
N SER A 62 25.51 -20.82 7.01
CA SER A 62 24.79 -20.90 5.73
C SER A 62 24.24 -19.53 5.30
N PRO A 63 24.18 -19.26 3.98
CA PRO A 63 24.08 -17.90 3.45
C PRO A 63 22.66 -17.35 3.52
N ILE A 64 22.55 -16.14 4.06
CA ILE A 64 21.33 -15.33 4.03
C ILE A 64 21.12 -14.87 2.59
N LEU A 65 20.10 -15.43 1.93
CA LEU A 65 19.55 -14.90 0.68
C LEU A 65 18.93 -13.53 0.99
N SER A 66 19.74 -12.50 0.71
CA SER A 66 19.41 -11.09 0.87
C SER A 66 18.21 -10.69 0.01
N SER A 67 17.11 -10.38 0.70
CA SER A 67 15.95 -9.65 0.21
C SER A 67 16.40 -8.34 -0.45
N ARG A 68 16.29 -8.27 -1.79
CA ARG A 68 16.50 -7.03 -2.56
C ARG A 68 15.30 -6.10 -2.35
N ARG A 69 15.34 -5.28 -1.28
CA ARG A 69 14.63 -4.00 -1.28
C ARG A 69 15.31 -3.10 -2.31
N ILE A 70 14.60 -2.77 -3.38
CA ILE A 70 14.98 -1.69 -4.28
C ILE A 70 14.64 -0.39 -3.55
N VAL A 71 15.64 0.15 -2.84
CA VAL A 71 15.64 1.55 -2.39
C VAL A 71 16.14 2.38 -3.58
N PRO A 72 15.46 3.46 -3.99
CA PRO A 72 16.03 4.40 -4.94
C PRO A 72 17.25 5.06 -4.26
N GLU A 73 18.46 4.65 -4.63
CA GLU A 73 19.68 5.37 -4.26
C GLU A 73 19.66 6.71 -5.01
N ILE A 74 19.60 7.80 -4.26
CA ILE A 74 19.84 9.14 -4.75
C ILE A 74 21.26 9.13 -5.33
N PRO A 75 21.47 9.47 -6.61
CA PRO A 75 22.80 9.42 -7.20
C PRO A 75 23.70 10.44 -6.50
N ASN A 76 24.72 9.94 -5.79
CA ASN A 76 25.75 10.78 -5.20
C ASN A 76 26.58 11.40 -6.33
N GLU A 77 26.64 12.74 -6.37
CA GLU A 77 27.41 13.51 -7.35
C GLU A 77 28.90 13.09 -7.40
N ILE A 78 29.43 12.57 -6.28
CA ILE A 78 30.79 12.04 -6.16
C ILE A 78 30.98 10.76 -7.01
N ASP A 79 29.97 9.90 -7.11
CA ASP A 79 30.05 8.67 -7.89
C ASP A 79 29.92 8.95 -9.40
N GLU A 80 29.18 9.98 -9.79
CA GLU A 80 29.16 10.44 -11.18
C GLU A 80 30.50 11.05 -11.59
N LEU A 81 31.14 11.84 -10.72
CA LEU A 81 32.46 12.40 -10.96
C LEU A 81 33.53 11.32 -11.10
N ARG A 82 33.48 10.26 -10.27
CA ARG A 82 34.37 9.10 -10.40
C ARG A 82 34.15 8.32 -11.70
N ARG A 83 32.90 8.13 -12.14
CA ARG A 83 32.60 7.48 -13.42
C ARG A 83 33.06 8.30 -14.62
N LYS A 84 32.88 9.63 -14.59
CA LYS A 84 33.38 10.55 -15.62
C LYS A 84 34.90 10.51 -15.71
N SER A 85 35.60 10.59 -14.57
CA SER A 85 37.06 10.44 -14.50
C SER A 85 37.55 9.11 -15.07
N ALA A 86 36.86 8.00 -14.78
CA ALA A 86 37.24 6.68 -15.26
C ALA A 86 37.05 6.55 -16.79
N ALA A 87 35.97 7.12 -17.33
CA ALA A 87 35.70 7.14 -18.76
C ALA A 87 36.73 7.99 -19.53
N ASP A 88 37.13 9.14 -18.97
CA ASP A 88 38.13 10.02 -19.58
C ASP A 88 39.53 9.37 -19.55
N ASN A 89 39.89 8.69 -18.46
CA ASN A 89 41.14 7.93 -18.37
C ASN A 89 41.18 6.76 -19.37
N PHE A 90 40.06 6.06 -19.56
CA PHE A 90 39.97 4.99 -20.56
C PHE A 90 40.12 5.54 -21.98
N LYS A 91 39.47 6.67 -22.28
CA LYS A 91 39.57 7.32 -23.60
C LYS A 91 41.00 7.78 -23.90
N ALA A 92 41.71 8.33 -22.91
CA ALA A 92 43.11 8.70 -23.02
C ALA A 92 44.01 7.46 -23.29
N ALA A 93 43.80 6.37 -22.55
CA ALA A 93 44.56 5.12 -22.74
C ALA A 93 44.33 4.47 -24.12
N VAL A 94 43.09 4.50 -24.63
CA VAL A 94 42.78 3.99 -25.98
C VAL A 94 43.47 4.83 -27.05
N LEU A 95 43.49 6.16 -26.90
CA LEU A 95 44.17 7.06 -27.86
C LEU A 95 45.69 6.87 -27.87
N GLU A 96 46.32 6.73 -26.70
CA GLU A 96 47.74 6.38 -26.59
C GLU A 96 48.06 5.06 -27.28
N ARG A 97 47.23 4.03 -27.06
CA ARG A 97 47.42 2.72 -27.70
C ARG A 97 47.30 2.79 -29.23
N ILE A 98 46.36 3.58 -29.75
CA ILE A 98 46.21 3.80 -31.20
C ILE A 98 47.44 4.53 -31.78
N LYS A 99 48.01 5.50 -31.05
CA LYS A 99 49.25 6.17 -31.47
C LYS A 99 50.43 5.20 -31.50
N GLN A 100 50.59 4.35 -30.50
CA GLN A 100 51.65 3.33 -30.48
C GLN A 100 51.50 2.30 -31.61
N PHE A 101 50.27 1.88 -31.92
CA PHE A 101 50.03 1.00 -33.08
C PHE A 101 50.44 1.67 -34.40
N LYS A 102 50.12 2.95 -34.60
CA LYS A 102 50.55 3.69 -35.80
C LYS A 102 52.07 3.83 -35.90
N ILE A 103 52.78 4.05 -34.79
CA ILE A 103 54.24 4.16 -34.77
C ILE A 103 54.89 2.82 -35.12
N ASN A 104 54.40 1.72 -34.56
CA ASN A 104 54.89 0.36 -34.84
C ASN A 104 54.59 -0.09 -36.28
N GLU A 105 53.50 0.40 -36.87
CA GLU A 105 53.17 0.14 -38.28
C GLU A 105 54.11 0.91 -39.23
N SER A 106 54.52 2.14 -38.86
CA SER A 106 55.53 2.91 -39.61
C SER A 106 56.97 2.39 -39.48
N GLN A 107 57.26 1.51 -38.51
CA GLN A 107 58.59 0.87 -38.36
C GLN A 107 58.69 -0.51 -39.03
N ARG A 108 57.61 -1.05 -39.61
CA ARG A 108 57.59 -2.39 -40.23
C ARG A 108 57.99 -2.39 -41.71
N SER A 109 58.80 -1.41 -42.13
CA SER A 109 59.27 -1.19 -43.51
C SER A 109 60.77 -1.50 -43.72
N GLU A 110 61.47 -2.06 -42.74
CA GLU A 110 62.91 -2.38 -42.83
C GLU A 110 63.22 -3.88 -42.76
N PHE A 111 62.44 -4.71 -43.47
CA PHE A 111 62.76 -6.14 -43.65
C PHE A 111 62.84 -6.56 -45.13
N ASP A 112 63.30 -5.66 -46.00
CA ASP A 112 63.52 -5.91 -47.43
C ASP A 112 64.97 -5.68 -47.89
N GLN A 113 65.95 -5.94 -47.02
CA GLN A 113 67.38 -5.77 -47.32
C GLN A 113 68.25 -7.02 -47.07
N SER A 114 67.70 -8.22 -47.27
CA SER A 114 68.49 -9.46 -47.16
C SER A 114 68.41 -10.38 -48.39
N ASN A 115 68.39 -9.81 -49.60
CA ASN A 115 68.54 -10.60 -50.83
C ASN A 115 69.41 -9.88 -51.86
N ARG A 116 70.65 -9.56 -51.46
CA ARG A 116 71.64 -8.99 -52.38
C ARG A 116 73.04 -9.55 -52.19
N VAL A 117 73.19 -10.83 -51.82
CA VAL A 117 74.48 -11.55 -51.86
C VAL A 117 74.25 -13.04 -52.15
N ALA A 118 73.87 -13.36 -53.38
CA ALA A 118 73.92 -14.75 -53.88
C ALA A 118 74.10 -14.83 -55.42
N ALA A 119 74.68 -13.80 -56.04
CA ALA A 119 74.92 -13.75 -57.50
C ALA A 119 76.40 -13.95 -57.86
N SER A 120 77.10 -14.85 -57.16
CA SER A 120 78.48 -15.19 -57.49
C SER A 120 78.83 -16.63 -57.09
N LYS A 121 78.09 -17.62 -57.61
CA LYS A 121 78.52 -19.03 -57.79
C LYS A 121 77.63 -19.77 -58.81
N LEU A 122 77.41 -19.22 -60.01
CA LEU A 122 76.70 -19.91 -61.11
C LEU A 122 77.54 -19.98 -62.39
N SER A 123 78.81 -20.31 -62.25
CA SER A 123 79.73 -20.49 -63.39
C SER A 123 80.15 -21.93 -63.64
N ASP A 124 79.80 -22.88 -62.77
CA ASP A 124 80.36 -24.25 -62.79
C ASP A 124 79.34 -25.38 -62.90
N LEU A 125 78.21 -25.19 -63.58
CA LEU A 125 77.29 -26.30 -63.92
C LEU A 125 76.75 -26.17 -65.35
N LYS A 126 77.67 -26.27 -66.31
CA LYS A 126 77.34 -26.57 -67.71
C LYS A 126 77.40 -28.09 -67.89
N GLY A 127 76.33 -28.77 -67.48
CA GLY A 127 76.18 -30.21 -67.67
C GLY A 127 74.81 -30.70 -67.21
N ASN A 128 74.06 -31.31 -68.14
CA ASN A 128 72.85 -32.15 -67.96
C ASN A 128 71.48 -31.49 -68.20
N ALA A 129 71.18 -31.25 -69.48
CA ALA A 129 69.81 -31.17 -69.99
C ALA A 129 69.27 -32.61 -70.20
N PRO A 130 68.51 -33.14 -69.23
CA PRO A 130 67.07 -33.35 -69.47
C PRO A 130 66.16 -33.05 -68.26
N GLU A 131 66.70 -32.66 -67.09
CA GLU A 131 65.90 -32.49 -65.86
C GLU A 131 65.21 -31.12 -65.74
N GLU A 132 65.78 -30.06 -66.35
CA GLU A 132 65.18 -28.71 -66.32
C GLU A 132 63.79 -28.64 -66.98
N GLY A 133 63.51 -29.50 -67.97
CA GLY A 133 62.21 -29.56 -68.63
C GLY A 133 61.12 -30.14 -67.72
N LYS A 134 61.46 -31.13 -66.89
CA LYS A 134 60.54 -31.73 -65.92
C LYS A 134 60.26 -30.78 -64.76
N MET A 135 61.30 -30.13 -64.22
CA MET A 135 61.13 -29.13 -63.15
C MET A 135 60.27 -27.94 -63.58
N LYS A 136 60.39 -27.46 -64.83
CA LYS A 136 59.54 -26.37 -65.35
C LYS A 136 58.06 -26.77 -65.47
N ILE A 137 57.79 -28.01 -65.87
CA ILE A 137 56.41 -28.53 -65.98
C ILE A 137 55.79 -28.70 -64.59
N ASP A 138 56.54 -29.24 -63.62
CA ASP A 138 56.03 -29.45 -62.27
C ASP A 138 55.85 -28.12 -61.51
N ALA A 139 56.76 -27.15 -61.69
CA ALA A 139 56.58 -25.79 -61.19
C ALA A 139 55.34 -25.10 -61.79
N LEU A 140 55.03 -25.35 -63.06
CA LEU A 140 53.83 -24.81 -63.71
C LEU A 140 52.53 -25.46 -63.18
N LYS A 141 52.55 -26.76 -62.87
CA LYS A 141 51.42 -27.44 -62.20
C LYS A 141 51.20 -26.91 -60.79
N GLU A 142 52.27 -26.73 -60.02
CA GLU A 142 52.21 -26.17 -58.66
C GLU A 142 51.68 -24.73 -58.68
N LYS A 143 52.15 -23.90 -59.63
CA LYS A 143 51.61 -22.55 -59.84
C LYS A 143 50.11 -22.56 -60.14
N MET A 144 49.64 -23.44 -61.03
CA MET A 144 48.19 -23.57 -61.30
C MET A 144 47.41 -24.06 -60.08
N ALA A 145 47.99 -24.92 -59.23
CA ALA A 145 47.34 -25.37 -58.00
C ALA A 145 47.22 -24.23 -56.98
N LEU A 146 48.29 -23.45 -56.79
CA LEU A 146 48.29 -22.25 -55.93
C LEU A 146 47.32 -21.18 -56.44
N GLU A 147 47.24 -20.96 -57.75
CA GLU A 147 46.26 -20.02 -58.34
C GLU A 147 44.81 -20.45 -58.06
N ARG A 148 44.51 -21.76 -58.12
CA ARG A 148 43.19 -22.29 -57.72
C ARG A 148 42.93 -22.09 -56.24
N GLU A 149 43.91 -22.34 -55.38
CA GLU A 149 43.78 -22.13 -53.94
C GLU A 149 43.57 -20.64 -53.61
N ILE A 150 44.31 -19.73 -54.26
CA ILE A 150 44.12 -18.28 -54.12
C ILE A 150 42.71 -17.88 -54.56
N ALA A 151 42.21 -18.42 -55.67
CA ALA A 151 40.85 -18.15 -56.13
C ALA A 151 39.79 -18.67 -55.13
N GLU A 152 39.99 -19.86 -54.57
CA GLU A 152 39.10 -20.42 -53.56
C GLU A 152 39.13 -19.61 -52.25
N LEU A 153 40.31 -19.21 -51.76
CA LEU A 153 40.45 -18.35 -50.59
C LEU A 153 39.78 -16.99 -50.81
N ARG A 154 39.88 -16.40 -52.00
CA ARG A 154 39.17 -15.17 -52.35
C ARG A 154 37.65 -15.35 -52.32
N ARG A 155 37.15 -16.49 -52.82
CA ARG A 155 35.72 -16.83 -52.74
C ARG A 155 35.25 -16.98 -51.30
N ARG A 156 35.97 -17.75 -50.48
CA ARG A 156 35.65 -17.92 -49.05
C ARG A 156 35.70 -16.59 -48.30
N LYS A 157 36.68 -15.74 -48.59
CA LYS A 157 36.77 -14.38 -48.01
C LYS A 157 35.55 -13.53 -48.36
N ALA A 158 35.09 -13.57 -49.62
CA ALA A 158 33.90 -12.83 -50.04
C ALA A 158 32.62 -13.36 -49.36
N GLU A 159 32.51 -14.68 -49.20
CA GLU A 159 31.38 -15.31 -48.51
C GLU A 159 31.34 -14.91 -47.02
N VAL A 160 32.47 -14.98 -46.32
CA VAL A 160 32.56 -14.52 -44.92
C VAL A 160 32.23 -13.03 -44.79
N ALA A 161 32.70 -12.20 -45.73
CA ALA A 161 32.35 -10.78 -45.72
C ALA A 161 30.84 -10.54 -45.90
N ASN A 162 30.17 -11.32 -46.77
CA ASN A 162 28.73 -11.23 -46.94
C ASN A 162 27.97 -11.73 -45.69
N GLN A 163 28.41 -12.82 -45.06
CA GLN A 163 27.85 -13.30 -43.80
C GLN A 163 27.98 -12.25 -42.69
N PHE A 164 29.15 -11.61 -42.59
CA PHE A 164 29.40 -10.54 -41.62
C PHE A 164 28.48 -9.34 -41.86
N ARG A 165 28.27 -8.93 -43.11
CA ARG A 165 27.31 -7.87 -43.47
C ARG A 165 25.89 -8.21 -43.00
N ILE A 166 25.40 -9.40 -43.31
CA ILE A 166 24.05 -9.85 -42.92
C ILE A 166 23.89 -9.88 -41.40
N LEU A 167 24.92 -10.37 -40.67
CA LEU A 167 24.89 -10.39 -39.22
C LEU A 167 24.87 -8.99 -38.61
N ASN A 168 25.65 -8.05 -39.17
CA ASN A 168 25.63 -6.66 -38.73
C ASN A 168 24.28 -5.99 -38.97
N GLU A 169 23.67 -6.18 -40.15
CA GLU A 169 22.34 -5.64 -40.45
C GLU A 169 21.29 -6.17 -39.45
N ARG A 170 21.30 -7.49 -39.17
CA ARG A 170 20.42 -8.09 -38.16
C ARG A 170 20.69 -7.56 -36.76
N LEU A 171 21.95 -7.32 -36.40
CA LEU A 171 22.30 -6.77 -35.10
C LEU A 171 21.76 -5.34 -34.96
N GLU A 172 21.92 -4.50 -35.98
CA GLU A 172 21.37 -3.14 -35.98
C GLU A 172 19.85 -3.12 -35.87
N GLU A 173 19.14 -4.01 -36.58
CA GLU A 173 17.70 -4.16 -36.46
C GLU A 173 17.28 -4.56 -35.04
N ARG A 174 17.97 -5.53 -34.44
CA ARG A 174 17.69 -5.95 -33.05
C ARG A 174 17.99 -4.84 -32.05
N LEU A 175 19.04 -4.05 -32.24
CA LEU A 175 19.34 -2.91 -31.38
C LEU A 175 18.24 -1.84 -31.47
N LYS A 176 17.74 -1.55 -32.68
CA LYS A 176 16.60 -0.64 -32.88
C LYS A 176 15.33 -1.18 -32.22
N GLU A 177 15.09 -2.49 -32.30
CA GLU A 177 13.94 -3.11 -31.65
C GLU A 177 14.05 -3.04 -30.12
N VAL A 178 15.24 -3.31 -29.56
CA VAL A 178 15.49 -3.21 -28.11
C VAL A 178 15.26 -1.78 -27.63
N ALA A 179 15.81 -0.77 -28.32
CA ALA A 179 15.61 0.64 -27.97
C ALA A 179 14.12 1.03 -27.92
N ARG A 180 13.33 0.57 -28.90
CA ARG A 180 11.86 0.81 -28.90
C ARG A 180 11.17 0.12 -27.73
N LYS A 181 11.57 -1.10 -27.38
CA LYS A 181 10.98 -1.83 -26.24
C LYS A 181 11.33 -1.17 -24.93
N GLU A 182 12.58 -0.72 -24.76
CA GLU A 182 13.03 0.03 -23.59
C GLU A 182 12.21 1.30 -23.41
N GLU A 183 11.98 2.08 -24.47
CA GLU A 183 11.14 3.27 -24.42
C GLU A 183 9.71 2.97 -23.95
N ILE A 184 9.11 1.89 -24.45
CA ILE A 184 7.76 1.46 -24.03
C ILE A 184 7.75 1.06 -22.54
N VAL A 185 8.76 0.32 -22.09
CA VAL A 185 8.89 -0.08 -20.69
C VAL A 185 9.06 1.13 -19.79
N ASP A 186 9.93 2.07 -20.16
CA ASP A 186 10.16 3.31 -19.42
C ASP A 186 8.88 4.16 -19.33
N ARG A 187 8.14 4.30 -20.43
CA ARG A 187 6.86 5.00 -20.43
C ARG A 187 5.85 4.33 -19.50
N ARG A 188 5.71 3.00 -19.58
CA ARG A 188 4.81 2.24 -18.70
C ARG A 188 5.22 2.33 -17.23
N ALA A 189 6.52 2.29 -16.93
CA ALA A 189 7.02 2.43 -15.58
C ALA A 189 6.68 3.81 -15.00
N LYS A 190 6.89 4.88 -15.78
CA LYS A 190 6.51 6.25 -15.40
C LYS A 190 5.01 6.39 -15.17
N GLU A 191 4.18 5.86 -16.08
CA GLU A 191 2.72 5.85 -15.92
C GLU A 191 2.28 5.09 -14.67
N TRP A 192 2.90 3.94 -14.39
CA TRP A 192 2.60 3.13 -13.21
C TRP A 192 2.96 3.86 -11.92
N VAL A 193 4.14 4.48 -11.85
CA VAL A 193 4.56 5.31 -10.71
C VAL A 193 3.57 6.46 -10.49
N HIS A 194 3.18 7.15 -11.56
CA HIS A 194 2.23 8.26 -11.47
C HIS A 194 0.85 7.80 -10.96
N LYS A 195 0.33 6.68 -11.49
CA LYS A 195 -0.94 6.10 -11.06
C LYS A 195 -0.90 5.69 -9.58
N ASN A 196 0.17 5.03 -9.15
CA ASN A 196 0.31 4.63 -7.75
C ASN A 196 0.44 5.81 -6.80
N PHE A 197 1.19 6.84 -7.20
CA PHE A 197 1.31 8.05 -6.40
C PHE A 197 -0.05 8.75 -6.26
N ALA A 198 -0.80 8.89 -7.36
CA ALA A 198 -2.14 9.45 -7.33
C ALA A 198 -3.13 8.62 -6.48
N ALA A 199 -3.06 7.29 -6.57
CA ALA A 199 -3.87 6.40 -5.73
C ALA A 199 -3.54 6.56 -4.24
N SER A 200 -2.25 6.62 -3.89
CA SER A 200 -1.79 6.81 -2.51
C SER A 200 -2.24 8.16 -1.93
N LEU A 201 -2.21 9.24 -2.72
CA LEU A 201 -2.74 10.54 -2.29
C LEU A 201 -4.25 10.50 -2.01
N ARG A 202 -5.04 9.85 -2.89
CA ARG A 202 -6.49 9.70 -2.68
C ARG A 202 -6.79 8.88 -1.43
N GLU A 203 -6.07 7.79 -1.22
CA GLU A 203 -6.22 6.95 -0.04
C GLU A 203 -5.92 7.75 1.25
N ARG A 204 -4.83 8.52 1.26
CA ARG A 204 -4.49 9.38 2.39
C ARG A 204 -5.60 10.40 2.67
N ALA A 205 -6.11 11.07 1.64
CA ALA A 205 -7.19 12.04 1.78
C ALA A 205 -8.48 11.41 2.32
N LEU A 206 -8.81 10.18 1.92
CA LEU A 206 -9.97 9.45 2.45
C LEU A 206 -9.77 9.08 3.92
N ARG A 207 -8.58 8.61 4.31
CA ARG A 207 -8.26 8.31 5.71
C ARG A 207 -8.36 9.57 6.57
N GLU A 208 -7.82 10.69 6.11
CA GLU A 208 -7.88 11.96 6.82
C GLU A 208 -9.33 12.43 7.02
N LYS A 209 -10.16 12.35 5.98
CA LYS A 209 -11.61 12.61 6.12
C LYS A 209 -12.28 11.70 7.13
N GLY A 210 -11.95 10.40 7.12
CA GLY A 210 -12.45 9.45 8.11
C GLY A 210 -12.06 9.84 9.53
N THR A 211 -10.80 10.19 9.77
CA THR A 211 -10.33 10.63 11.10
C THR A 211 -10.99 11.93 11.57
N LEU A 212 -11.26 12.87 10.66
CA LEU A 212 -11.97 14.11 10.99
C LEU A 212 -13.43 13.83 11.37
N GLN A 213 -14.11 12.97 10.61
CA GLN A 213 -15.49 12.58 10.90
C GLN A 213 -15.62 11.84 12.24
N GLU A 214 -14.67 10.96 12.55
CA GLU A 214 -14.58 10.28 13.85
C GLU A 214 -14.37 11.29 14.98
N ALA A 215 -13.49 12.28 14.80
CA ALA A 215 -13.24 13.32 15.78
C ALA A 215 -14.47 14.23 16.00
N GLU A 216 -15.17 14.62 14.93
CA GLU A 216 -16.42 15.39 15.01
C GLU A 216 -17.51 14.60 15.73
N SER A 217 -17.66 13.32 15.42
CA SER A 217 -18.62 12.42 16.06
C SER A 217 -18.30 12.26 17.56
N ALA A 218 -17.03 12.03 17.91
CA ALA A 218 -16.58 11.96 19.30
C ALA A 218 -16.83 13.27 20.07
N ALA A 219 -16.65 14.42 19.42
CA ALA A 219 -16.95 15.73 20.02
C ALA A 219 -18.45 15.92 20.29
N LEU A 220 -19.31 15.49 19.36
CA LEU A 220 -20.76 15.51 19.54
C LEU A 220 -21.20 14.61 20.70
N PHE A 221 -20.67 13.39 20.78
CA PHE A 221 -20.95 12.47 21.90
C PHE A 221 -20.59 13.09 23.26
N ARG A 222 -19.42 13.71 23.40
CA ARG A 222 -19.04 14.40 24.65
C ARG A 222 -20.02 15.52 25.02
N ARG A 223 -20.48 16.28 24.03
CA ARG A 223 -21.46 17.35 24.25
C ARG A 223 -22.81 16.80 24.70
N GLU A 224 -23.22 15.66 24.16
CA GLU A 224 -24.43 14.95 24.54
C GLU A 224 -24.33 14.40 25.97
N GLU A 225 -23.20 13.81 26.35
CA GLU A 225 -22.92 13.37 27.72
C GLU A 225 -22.99 14.55 28.72
N GLU A 226 -22.39 15.70 28.40
CA GLU A 226 -22.49 16.89 29.23
C GLU A 226 -23.92 17.41 29.39
N MET A 227 -24.72 17.33 28.32
CA MET A 227 -26.14 17.69 28.33
C MET A 227 -26.90 16.77 29.28
N HIS A 228 -26.72 15.46 29.14
CA HIS A 228 -27.35 14.46 29.99
C HIS A 228 -26.99 14.67 31.47
N GLU A 229 -25.72 14.96 31.78
CA GLU A 229 -25.32 15.29 33.16
C GLU A 229 -26.02 16.54 33.71
N ARG A 230 -26.24 17.57 32.88
CA ARG A 230 -26.95 18.79 33.29
C ARG A 230 -28.43 18.50 33.53
N GLU A 231 -29.05 17.69 32.68
CA GLU A 231 -30.43 17.25 32.82
C GLU A 231 -30.62 16.43 34.10
N GLU A 232 -29.74 15.46 34.38
CA GLU A 232 -29.79 14.72 35.65
C GLU A 232 -29.67 15.63 36.87
N LYS A 233 -28.77 16.62 36.84
CA LYS A 233 -28.62 17.60 37.92
C LYS A 233 -29.87 18.46 38.08
N MET A 234 -30.56 18.78 36.98
CA MET A 234 -31.83 19.52 37.01
C MET A 234 -32.93 18.67 37.65
N LEU A 235 -33.09 17.42 37.20
CA LEU A 235 -34.09 16.49 37.73
C LEU A 235 -33.92 16.28 39.25
N ARG A 236 -32.68 16.09 39.72
CA ARG A 236 -32.41 15.98 41.17
C ARG A 236 -32.82 17.22 41.97
N ARG A 237 -32.70 18.41 41.38
CA ARG A 237 -33.15 19.66 42.02
C ARG A 237 -34.67 19.76 42.02
N GLU A 238 -35.31 19.35 40.93
CA GLU A 238 -36.77 19.31 40.81
C GLU A 238 -37.40 18.36 41.83
N GLU A 239 -36.84 17.16 41.99
CA GLU A 239 -37.24 16.21 43.03
C GLU A 239 -37.17 16.82 44.44
N GLN A 240 -36.08 17.54 44.76
CA GLN A 240 -35.94 18.22 46.05
C GLN A 240 -36.96 19.34 46.27
N VAL A 241 -37.35 20.04 45.20
CA VAL A 241 -38.39 21.08 45.28
C VAL A 241 -39.74 20.43 45.52
N LEU A 242 -40.07 19.38 44.77
CA LEU A 242 -41.31 18.62 44.94
C LEU A 242 -41.46 18.06 46.37
N GLU A 243 -40.40 17.50 46.94
CA GLU A 243 -40.40 17.01 48.32
C GLU A 243 -40.76 18.13 49.32
N LYS A 244 -40.14 19.30 49.19
CA LYS A 244 -40.46 20.47 50.05
C LYS A 244 -41.87 21.00 49.83
N GLU A 245 -42.36 20.99 48.59
CA GLU A 245 -43.74 21.36 48.30
C GLU A 245 -44.73 20.40 48.96
N GLU A 246 -44.48 19.10 48.90
CA GLU A 246 -45.29 18.11 49.61
C GLU A 246 -45.30 18.34 51.13
N GLU A 247 -44.15 18.65 51.73
CA GLU A 247 -44.05 19.01 53.15
C GLU A 247 -44.88 20.26 53.48
N MET A 248 -44.78 21.32 52.66
CA MET A 248 -45.59 22.52 52.84
C MET A 248 -47.08 22.23 52.75
N VAL A 249 -47.52 21.42 51.78
CA VAL A 249 -48.93 21.02 51.65
C VAL A 249 -49.39 20.26 52.89
N ARG A 250 -48.57 19.36 53.45
CA ARG A 250 -48.88 18.66 54.71
C ARG A 250 -49.05 19.64 55.88
N VAL A 251 -48.14 20.59 56.04
CA VAL A 251 -48.23 21.62 57.10
C VAL A 251 -49.48 22.49 56.91
N GLN A 252 -49.75 22.92 55.67
CA GLN A 252 -50.93 23.73 55.36
C GLN A 252 -52.23 22.98 55.69
N ARG A 253 -52.33 21.68 55.38
CA ARG A 253 -53.49 20.85 55.78
C ARG A 253 -53.65 20.79 57.29
N GLN A 254 -52.57 20.63 58.05
CA GLN A 254 -52.62 20.64 59.52
C GLN A 254 -53.07 21.98 60.08
N LEU A 255 -52.55 23.09 59.56
CA LEU A 255 -52.95 24.44 59.97
C LEU A 255 -54.42 24.70 59.66
N ASN A 256 -54.89 24.32 58.47
CA ASN A 256 -56.30 24.43 58.11
C ASN A 256 -57.20 23.62 59.04
N GLY A 257 -56.80 22.40 59.41
CA GLY A 257 -57.53 21.60 60.41
C GLY A 257 -57.62 22.27 61.78
N LYS A 258 -56.51 22.84 62.26
CA LYS A 258 -56.49 23.62 63.52
C LYS A 258 -57.36 24.87 63.44
N ALA A 259 -57.30 25.62 62.34
CA ALA A 259 -58.10 26.81 62.12
C ALA A 259 -59.60 26.49 62.12
N SER A 260 -60.01 25.42 61.44
CA SER A 260 -61.40 24.94 61.46
C SER A 260 -61.87 24.57 62.88
N ASN A 261 -61.03 23.89 63.67
CA ASN A 261 -61.36 23.55 65.07
C ASN A 261 -61.45 24.79 65.98
N LEU A 262 -60.60 25.80 65.75
CA LEU A 262 -60.69 27.06 66.48
C LEU A 262 -61.96 27.83 66.09
N ALA A 263 -62.32 27.83 64.81
CA ALA A 263 -63.55 28.45 64.32
C ALA A 263 -64.81 27.81 64.93
N THR A 264 -64.89 26.48 64.98
CA THR A 264 -66.02 25.78 65.63
C THR A 264 -66.07 26.06 67.14
N ARG A 265 -64.92 26.09 67.82
CA ARG A 265 -64.86 26.46 69.24
C ARG A 265 -65.31 27.92 69.48
N ALA A 266 -64.88 28.85 68.63
CA ALA A 266 -65.29 30.25 68.71
C ALA A 266 -66.81 30.40 68.50
N GLN A 267 -67.39 29.66 67.56
CA GLN A 267 -68.84 29.62 67.35
C GLN A 267 -69.59 29.11 68.59
N LEU A 268 -69.12 28.04 69.23
CA LEU A 268 -69.71 27.52 70.46
C LEU A 268 -69.63 28.53 71.61
N ILE A 269 -68.49 29.21 71.77
CA ILE A 269 -68.31 30.25 72.78
C ILE A 269 -69.25 31.43 72.51
N ASN A 270 -69.32 31.91 71.27
CA ASN A 270 -70.23 32.99 70.88
C ASN A 270 -71.69 32.59 71.15
N ARG A 271 -72.09 31.37 70.79
CA ARG A 271 -73.43 30.85 71.07
C ARG A 271 -73.75 30.86 72.56
N PHE A 272 -72.83 30.40 73.40
CA PHE A 272 -72.97 30.44 74.85
C PHE A 272 -73.15 31.86 75.39
N PHE A 273 -72.36 32.82 74.89
CA PHE A 273 -72.49 34.22 75.31
C PHE A 273 -73.76 34.91 74.80
N GLU A 274 -74.24 34.58 73.60
CA GLU A 274 -75.54 35.05 73.08
C GLU A 274 -76.69 34.47 73.91
N GLU A 275 -76.71 33.15 74.14
CA GLU A 275 -77.71 32.50 75.00
C GLU A 275 -77.75 33.12 76.41
N ARG A 276 -76.58 33.44 76.98
CA ARG A 276 -76.50 34.13 78.27
C ARG A 276 -76.98 35.58 78.23
N ARG A 277 -76.74 36.30 77.13
CA ARG A 277 -77.26 37.66 76.91
C ARG A 277 -78.79 37.63 76.80
N GLU A 278 -79.33 36.71 76.01
CA GLU A 278 -80.77 36.50 75.87
C GLU A 278 -81.43 36.12 77.20
N ALA A 279 -80.81 35.23 77.98
CA ALA A 279 -81.32 34.84 79.30
C ALA A 279 -81.38 36.03 80.27
N LYS A 280 -80.32 36.84 80.33
CA LYS A 280 -80.29 38.08 81.13
C LYS A 280 -81.32 39.11 80.65
N GLN A 281 -81.54 39.20 79.35
CA GLN A 281 -82.53 40.14 78.81
C GLN A 281 -83.94 39.69 79.16
N LYS A 282 -84.25 38.39 79.05
CA LYS A 282 -85.52 37.83 79.53
C LYS A 282 -85.72 38.01 81.04
N GLU A 283 -84.66 37.90 81.84
CA GLU A 283 -84.69 38.17 83.29
C GLU A 283 -85.00 39.65 83.58
N ASN A 284 -84.34 40.59 82.90
CA ASN A 284 -84.62 42.02 83.02
C ASN A 284 -86.04 42.39 82.53
N ASP A 285 -86.53 41.77 81.46
CA ASP A 285 -87.87 42.00 80.92
C ASP A 285 -88.96 41.45 81.87
N SER A 286 -88.66 40.40 82.65
CA SER A 286 -89.59 39.84 83.64
C SER A 286 -89.55 40.54 85.00
N GLU A 287 -88.48 41.26 85.34
CA GLU A 287 -88.44 42.18 86.49
C GLU A 287 -89.18 43.50 86.24
N GLN A 288 -89.41 43.91 84.98
CA GLN A 288 -90.18 45.12 84.64
C GLN A 288 -91.71 44.93 84.67
N ASP A 289 -92.19 43.69 84.74
CA ASP A 289 -93.63 43.33 84.77
C ASP A 289 -94.16 43.03 86.20
N LEU A 290 -93.36 43.29 87.25
CA LEU A 290 -93.72 43.20 88.67
C LEU A 290 -93.81 44.59 89.31
#